data_AF-A0A9Q8V5L5-F1
#
_entry.id   AF-A0A9Q8V5L5-F1
#
_cell.length_a   1.000
_cell.length_b   1.000
_cell.length_c   1.000
_cell.angle_alpha   90.00
_cell.angle_beta   90.00
_cell.angle_gamma   90.00
#
_symmetry.space_group_name_H-M   'P 1'
#
loop_
_entity.id
_entity.type
_entity.pdbx_description
1 polymer ?
#
loop_
_entity_poly.entity_id
_entity_poly.type
_entity_poly.pdbx_seq_one_letter_code
_entity_poly.pdbx_strand_id
1 'polypeptide(L)'
;MSEINETKGYKHIQLTRRITEMSTAEDWDSARIEWSLQQVFRAQIADQCLCGHQPIIKICVIKNKTNNKTARVGNCCVNKFMSLGSNGIFNAIDRISKDGTKAASRKLLEFALAQSVISAWEFEFYLSNIDKRKLTQKQRQTREAINAKLAEMGEENRALVYGASHIEIAFEQNVINQWEKDFALRTFPMKKLTVKQHAIRANIETKMMNARIAKTLPEVSAEAQALGQISAAPFSFTRDPDLLATKLVEAQEKTYISAKEKNIFERKHNAKGFITIAERATILRVKAAVQRLLSEG
;
A
#
# COMPACT_ATOMS: atom_id res chain seq x y z
N MET A 1 -25.31 31.51 5.73
CA MET A 1 -24.15 30.75 6.25
C MET A 1 -24.53 29.52 7.09
N SER A 2 -25.81 29.08 7.11
CA SER A 2 -26.32 27.98 7.95
C SER A 2 -26.34 26.61 7.25
N GLU A 3 -26.86 26.52 6.02
CA GLU A 3 -27.08 25.22 5.35
C GLU A 3 -25.81 24.45 4.96
N ILE A 4 -24.72 25.16 4.65
CA ILE A 4 -23.44 24.56 4.19
C ILE A 4 -22.69 23.90 5.36
N ASN A 5 -22.90 24.37 6.60
CA ASN A 5 -22.26 23.81 7.79
C ASN A 5 -23.04 22.60 8.33
N GLU A 6 -24.37 22.62 8.28
CA GLU A 6 -25.20 21.44 8.64
C GLU A 6 -24.95 20.25 7.71
N THR A 7 -24.89 20.47 6.39
CA THR A 7 -24.59 19.39 5.43
C THR A 7 -23.19 18.81 5.57
N LYS A 8 -22.20 19.60 6.03
CA LYS A 8 -20.85 19.09 6.34
C LYS A 8 -20.84 18.24 7.61
N GLY A 9 -21.57 18.66 8.65
CA GLY A 9 -21.75 17.87 9.88
C GLY A 9 -22.44 16.54 9.61
N TYR A 10 -23.51 16.55 8.81
CA TYR A 10 -24.28 15.35 8.46
C TYR A 10 -23.45 14.29 7.72
N LYS A 11 -22.64 14.70 6.72
CA LYS A 11 -21.78 13.77 5.96
C LYS A 11 -20.67 13.17 6.82
N HIS A 12 -20.14 13.93 7.78
CA HIS A 12 -19.18 13.41 8.76
C HIS A 12 -19.81 12.32 9.61
N ILE A 13 -20.98 12.60 10.19
CA ILE A 13 -21.74 11.65 11.02
C ILE A 13 -22.06 10.37 10.24
N GLN A 14 -22.48 10.50 8.97
CA GLN A 14 -22.77 9.35 8.11
C GLN A 14 -21.54 8.48 7.85
N LEU A 15 -20.37 9.08 7.60
CA LEU A 15 -19.15 8.31 7.41
C LEU A 15 -18.74 7.58 8.69
N THR A 16 -18.70 8.30 9.82
CA THR A 16 -18.33 7.75 11.12
C THR A 16 -19.24 6.58 11.49
N ARG A 17 -20.56 6.76 11.36
CA ARG A 17 -21.53 5.70 11.62
C ARG A 17 -21.30 4.47 10.76
N ARG A 18 -21.25 4.62 9.43
CA ARG A 18 -21.13 3.49 8.50
C ARG A 18 -19.80 2.76 8.65
N ILE A 19 -18.71 3.46 8.92
CA ILE A 19 -17.41 2.83 9.19
C ILE A 19 -17.43 2.07 10.52
N THR A 20 -18.05 2.63 11.57
CA THR A 20 -18.19 1.97 12.88
C THR A 20 -19.06 0.72 12.77
N GLU A 21 -20.19 0.78 12.06
CA GLU A 21 -21.05 -0.38 11.76
C GLU A 21 -20.32 -1.49 10.98
N MET A 22 -19.31 -1.13 10.20
CA MET A 22 -18.45 -2.08 9.47
C MET A 22 -17.23 -2.53 10.28
N SER A 23 -16.98 -1.96 11.45
CA SER A 23 -15.86 -2.29 12.33
C SER A 23 -16.18 -3.46 13.26
N THR A 24 -15.18 -3.94 14.00
CA THR A 24 -15.39 -4.79 15.18
C THR A 24 -15.59 -3.98 16.46
N ALA A 25 -15.00 -2.79 16.52
CA ALA A 25 -15.23 -1.82 17.60
C ALA A 25 -16.62 -1.18 17.55
N GLU A 26 -17.11 -0.80 18.73
CA GLU A 26 -18.42 -0.16 18.93
C GLU A 26 -18.35 1.37 18.92
N ASP A 27 -17.16 1.95 19.13
CA ASP A 27 -16.91 3.39 19.13
C ASP A 27 -16.02 3.84 17.96
N TRP A 28 -16.15 5.11 17.58
CA TRP A 28 -15.44 5.67 16.43
C TRP A 28 -13.92 5.71 16.58
N ASP A 29 -13.41 6.03 17.77
CA ASP A 29 -11.98 6.23 17.98
C ASP A 29 -11.22 4.90 17.91
N SER A 30 -11.82 3.83 18.39
CA SER A 30 -11.33 2.46 18.22
C SER A 30 -11.53 1.98 16.79
N ALA A 31 -12.73 2.17 16.23
CA ALA A 31 -13.07 1.70 14.88
C ALA A 31 -12.07 2.25 13.85
N ARG A 32 -11.79 3.55 13.84
CA ARG A 32 -10.92 4.17 12.82
C ARG A 32 -9.49 3.59 12.78
N ILE A 33 -8.97 3.04 13.89
CA ILE A 33 -7.61 2.46 13.98
C ILE A 33 -7.55 1.07 13.32
N GLU A 34 -8.67 0.35 13.31
CA GLU A 34 -8.80 -0.93 12.62
C GLU A 34 -8.63 -0.79 11.11
N TRP A 35 -8.92 0.39 10.55
CA TRP A 35 -8.84 0.63 9.12
C TRP A 35 -7.45 1.09 8.67
N SER A 36 -7.07 0.67 7.45
CA SER A 36 -5.85 1.13 6.77
C SER A 36 -6.12 1.42 5.32
N LEU A 37 -5.29 2.31 4.76
CA LEU A 37 -5.33 2.61 3.33
C LEU A 37 -4.77 1.42 2.55
N GLN A 38 -5.64 0.78 1.77
CA GLN A 38 -5.29 -0.38 0.96
C GLN A 38 -4.91 0.05 -0.46
N GLN A 39 -5.69 0.92 -1.09
CA GLN A 39 -5.42 1.38 -2.47
C GLN A 39 -5.77 2.84 -2.66
N VAL A 40 -5.11 3.46 -3.63
CA VAL A 40 -5.49 4.76 -4.17
C VAL A 40 -5.50 4.68 -5.69
N PHE A 41 -6.55 5.21 -6.32
CA PHE A 41 -6.61 5.32 -7.77
C PHE A 41 -7.59 6.41 -8.20
N ARG A 42 -7.54 6.76 -9.48
CA ARG A 42 -8.52 7.63 -10.13
C ARG A 42 -9.54 6.77 -10.87
N ALA A 43 -10.80 6.89 -10.49
CA ALA A 43 -11.90 6.23 -11.20
C ALA A 43 -12.10 6.89 -12.58
N GLN A 44 -12.35 6.05 -13.58
CA GLN A 44 -12.72 6.47 -14.94
C GLN A 44 -14.15 7.01 -14.98
N ILE A 45 -15.01 6.49 -14.10
CA ILE A 45 -16.39 6.92 -13.92
C ILE A 45 -16.56 7.48 -12.51
N ALA A 46 -17.30 8.58 -12.39
CA ALA A 46 -17.62 9.18 -11.10
C ALA A 46 -18.30 8.18 -10.15
N ASP A 47 -17.71 8.00 -8.97
CA ASP A 47 -18.20 7.09 -7.94
C ASP A 47 -18.90 7.89 -6.81
N GLN A 48 -19.50 7.19 -5.85
CA GLN A 48 -20.10 7.75 -4.65
C GLN A 48 -19.31 7.33 -3.41
N CYS A 49 -18.95 8.30 -2.57
CA CYS A 49 -18.31 8.03 -1.30
C CYS A 49 -19.28 7.41 -0.29
N LEU A 50 -18.77 6.59 0.63
CA LEU A 50 -19.57 6.06 1.75
C LEU A 50 -20.29 7.14 2.59
N CYS A 51 -19.79 8.38 2.64
CA CYS A 51 -20.46 9.51 3.30
C CYS A 51 -21.65 10.09 2.52
N GLY A 52 -21.95 9.56 1.32
CA GLY A 52 -22.96 10.06 0.39
C GLY A 52 -22.48 11.18 -0.54
N HIS A 53 -21.21 11.58 -0.49
CA HIS A 53 -20.68 12.57 -1.43
C HIS A 53 -20.47 11.96 -2.81
N GLN A 54 -21.06 12.59 -3.82
CA GLN A 54 -20.89 12.29 -5.24
C GLN A 54 -20.84 13.61 -6.01
N PRO A 55 -20.06 13.70 -7.11
CA PRO A 55 -19.15 12.68 -7.65
C PRO A 55 -17.79 12.64 -6.93
N ILE A 56 -17.20 11.45 -6.81
CA ILE A 56 -15.79 11.29 -6.43
C ILE A 56 -14.99 10.60 -7.54
N ILE A 57 -13.79 11.12 -7.81
CA ILE A 57 -12.86 10.57 -8.83
C ILE A 57 -11.60 10.02 -8.17
N LYS A 58 -11.10 10.65 -7.09
CA LYS A 58 -9.96 10.15 -6.31
C LYS A 58 -10.46 9.16 -5.26
N ILE A 59 -10.37 7.88 -5.57
CA ILE A 59 -10.86 6.79 -4.73
C ILE A 59 -9.75 6.27 -3.83
N CYS A 60 -10.07 6.11 -2.56
CA CYS A 60 -9.28 5.37 -1.60
C CYS A 60 -10.06 4.11 -1.20
N VAL A 61 -9.43 2.95 -1.35
CA VAL A 61 -9.94 1.71 -0.76
C VAL A 61 -9.31 1.58 0.61
N ILE A 62 -10.14 1.45 1.63
CA ILE A 62 -9.71 1.18 3.00
C ILE A 62 -10.08 -0.25 3.36
N LYS A 63 -9.24 -0.92 4.15
CA LYS A 63 -9.45 -2.27 4.65
C LYS A 63 -9.36 -2.29 6.16
N ASN A 64 -10.33 -2.93 6.79
CA ASN A 64 -10.32 -3.25 8.21
C ASN A 64 -9.37 -4.44 8.44
N LYS A 65 -8.39 -4.27 9.31
CA LYS A 65 -7.34 -5.27 9.60
C LYS A 65 -7.86 -6.44 10.44
N THR A 66 -8.94 -6.25 11.20
CA THR A 66 -9.49 -7.23 12.13
C THR A 66 -10.48 -8.16 11.44
N ASN A 67 -11.40 -7.61 10.63
CA ASN A 67 -12.47 -8.38 9.99
C ASN A 67 -12.38 -8.46 8.46
N ASN A 68 -11.32 -7.92 7.87
CA ASN A 68 -11.04 -7.90 6.42
C ASN A 68 -12.06 -7.18 5.54
N LYS A 69 -13.10 -6.54 6.10
CA LYS A 69 -14.05 -5.73 5.32
C LYS A 69 -13.34 -4.57 4.63
N THR A 70 -13.86 -4.16 3.48
CA THR A 70 -13.32 -3.06 2.69
C THR A 70 -14.39 -2.01 2.42
N ALA A 71 -13.96 -0.76 2.21
CA ALA A 71 -14.85 0.34 1.82
C ALA A 71 -14.16 1.27 0.82
N ARG A 72 -14.96 1.84 -0.10
CA ARG A 72 -14.54 2.87 -1.05
C ARG A 72 -14.94 4.24 -0.54
N VAL A 73 -13.96 5.12 -0.39
CA VAL A 73 -14.16 6.47 0.12
C VAL A 73 -13.39 7.46 -0.73
N GLY A 74 -13.91 8.69 -0.81
CA GLY A 74 -13.21 9.77 -1.47
C GLY A 74 -11.96 10.18 -0.70
N ASN A 75 -10.91 10.55 -1.42
CA ASN A 75 -9.68 11.07 -0.84
C ASN A 75 -9.92 12.21 0.18
N CYS A 76 -10.92 13.06 -0.03
CA CYS A 76 -11.25 14.12 0.94
C CYS A 76 -11.69 13.55 2.30
N CYS A 77 -12.42 12.45 2.32
CA CYS A 77 -12.92 11.81 3.54
C CYS A 77 -11.77 11.11 4.28
N VAL A 78 -10.89 10.43 3.56
CA VAL A 78 -9.71 9.79 4.15
C VAL A 78 -8.81 10.79 4.86
N ASN A 79 -8.57 11.97 4.27
CA ASN A 79 -7.69 12.96 4.89
C ASN A 79 -8.36 13.74 6.02
N LYS A 80 -9.67 14.00 5.94
CA LYS A 80 -10.37 14.79 6.97
C LYS A 80 -10.76 13.96 8.19
N PHE A 81 -11.14 12.70 7.99
CA PHE A 81 -11.78 11.91 9.04
C PHE A 81 -10.90 10.77 9.55
N MET A 82 -10.00 10.24 8.72
CA MET A 82 -9.18 9.07 9.07
C MET A 82 -7.67 9.35 9.10
N SER A 83 -7.23 10.53 8.65
CA SER A 83 -5.82 10.96 8.62
C SER A 83 -4.83 9.95 7.99
N LEU A 84 -5.26 9.10 7.04
CA LEU A 84 -4.39 8.09 6.40
C LEU A 84 -3.44 8.69 5.36
N GLY A 85 -3.52 10.00 5.12
CA GLY A 85 -2.56 10.79 4.36
C GLY A 85 -2.41 10.39 2.89
N SER A 86 -3.50 10.00 2.25
CA SER A 86 -3.61 9.68 0.81
C SER A 86 -3.32 10.88 -0.11
N ASN A 87 -3.45 12.12 0.38
CA ASN A 87 -3.14 13.33 -0.40
C ASN A 87 -1.72 13.34 -0.97
N GLY A 88 -0.72 12.99 -0.14
CA GLY A 88 0.68 12.96 -0.56
C GLY A 88 0.97 11.89 -1.61
N ILE A 89 0.18 10.81 -1.60
CA ILE A 89 0.28 9.71 -2.57
C ILE A 89 -0.31 10.16 -3.91
N PHE A 90 -1.54 10.70 -3.92
CA PHE A 90 -2.15 11.24 -5.12
C PHE A 90 -1.33 12.35 -5.77
N ASN A 91 -0.82 13.29 -4.99
CA ASN A 91 -0.01 14.39 -5.53
C ASN A 91 1.29 13.89 -6.17
N ALA A 92 1.91 12.85 -5.59
CA ALA A 92 3.10 12.25 -6.14
C ALA A 92 2.81 11.49 -7.44
N ILE A 93 1.71 10.72 -7.49
CA ILE A 93 1.21 10.05 -8.70
C ILE A 93 0.93 11.09 -9.78
N ASP A 94 0.13 12.12 -9.47
CA ASP A 94 -0.24 13.17 -10.42
C ASP A 94 1.00 13.86 -11.03
N ARG A 95 2.08 14.01 -10.25
CA ARG A 95 3.34 14.59 -10.72
C ARG A 95 4.08 13.66 -11.68
N ILE A 96 4.26 12.39 -11.34
CA ILE A 96 5.01 11.43 -12.17
C ILE A 96 4.22 10.97 -13.40
N SER A 97 2.89 10.95 -13.34
CA SER A 97 2.04 10.67 -14.50
C SER A 97 2.13 11.77 -15.56
N LYS A 98 2.32 13.03 -15.14
CA LYS A 98 2.53 14.16 -16.06
C LYS A 98 3.95 14.22 -16.61
N ASP A 99 4.94 13.92 -15.77
CA ASP A 99 6.35 13.93 -16.14
C ASP A 99 7.05 12.77 -15.43
N GLY A 100 7.23 11.66 -16.16
CA GLY A 100 7.87 10.43 -15.68
C GLY A 100 9.33 10.60 -15.26
N THR A 101 9.94 11.76 -15.52
CA THR A 101 11.30 12.07 -15.07
C THR A 101 11.34 12.70 -13.68
N LYS A 102 10.20 13.14 -13.11
CA LYS A 102 10.17 13.68 -11.74
C LYS A 102 10.42 12.61 -10.71
N ALA A 103 11.06 12.96 -9.60
CA ALA A 103 11.19 12.07 -8.46
C ALA A 103 9.80 11.77 -7.87
N ALA A 104 9.55 10.52 -7.48
CA ALA A 104 8.41 10.14 -6.65
C ALA A 104 8.64 10.62 -5.20
N SER A 105 7.56 10.76 -4.42
CA SER A 105 7.70 11.03 -2.99
C SER A 105 8.08 9.74 -2.25
N ARG A 106 8.83 9.86 -1.15
CA ARG A 106 9.13 8.73 -0.28
C ARG A 106 7.87 7.99 0.18
N LYS A 107 6.82 8.74 0.52
CA LYS A 107 5.52 8.18 0.91
C LYS A 107 4.87 7.32 -0.19
N LEU A 108 4.96 7.74 -1.45
CA LEU A 108 4.47 6.95 -2.58
C LEU A 108 5.30 5.67 -2.76
N LEU A 109 6.62 5.75 -2.61
CA LEU A 109 7.51 4.59 -2.71
C LEU A 109 7.22 3.57 -1.60
N GLU A 110 7.04 4.03 -0.36
CA GLU A 110 6.69 3.18 0.79
C GLU A 110 5.34 2.49 0.58
N PHE A 111 4.34 3.25 0.11
CA PHE A 111 3.04 2.70 -0.22
C PHE A 111 3.11 1.67 -1.35
N ALA A 112 3.85 1.97 -2.42
CA ALA A 112 4.01 1.05 -3.55
C ALA A 112 4.77 -0.23 -3.17
N LEU A 113 5.75 -0.14 -2.27
CA LEU A 113 6.44 -1.31 -1.72
C LEU A 113 5.48 -2.16 -0.89
N ALA A 114 4.68 -1.55 -0.01
CA ALA A 114 3.67 -2.26 0.79
C ALA A 114 2.62 -2.96 -0.07
N GLN A 115 2.34 -2.44 -1.26
CA GLN A 115 1.43 -3.03 -2.25
C GLN A 115 2.13 -3.97 -3.25
N SER A 116 3.41 -4.27 -3.05
CA SER A 116 4.22 -5.10 -3.97
C SER A 116 4.21 -4.61 -5.43
N VAL A 117 3.96 -3.31 -5.65
CA VAL A 117 4.00 -2.68 -6.99
C VAL A 117 5.44 -2.53 -7.46
N ILE A 118 6.33 -2.28 -6.52
CA ILE A 118 7.77 -2.22 -6.73
C ILE A 118 8.45 -3.23 -5.80
N SER A 119 9.58 -3.78 -6.23
CA SER A 119 10.39 -4.65 -5.39
C SER A 119 11.20 -3.87 -4.35
N ALA A 120 11.70 -4.56 -3.32
CA ALA A 120 12.61 -3.98 -2.33
C ALA A 120 13.87 -3.40 -2.98
N TRP A 121 14.40 -4.05 -4.04
CA TRP A 121 15.53 -3.53 -4.81
C TRP A 121 15.17 -2.21 -5.51
N GLU A 122 14.00 -2.13 -6.15
CA GLU A 122 13.55 -0.90 -6.82
C GLU A 122 13.34 0.25 -5.84
N PHE A 123 12.78 -0.04 -4.66
CA PHE A 123 12.62 0.93 -3.58
C PHE A 123 13.96 1.50 -3.12
N GLU A 124 14.93 0.64 -2.79
CA GLU A 124 16.27 1.05 -2.37
C GLU A 124 17.06 1.74 -3.48
N PHE A 125 16.95 1.25 -4.71
CA PHE A 125 17.51 1.92 -5.88
C PHE A 125 16.94 3.34 -5.99
N TYR A 126 15.63 3.52 -5.84
CA TYR A 126 15.02 4.84 -5.96
C TYR A 126 15.51 5.78 -4.86
N LEU A 127 15.49 5.34 -3.59
CA LEU A 127 15.93 6.16 -2.45
C LEU A 127 17.40 6.55 -2.54
N SER A 128 18.28 5.62 -2.92
CA SER A 128 19.71 5.91 -3.08
C SER A 128 20.04 6.87 -4.22
N ASN A 129 19.09 7.15 -5.10
CA ASN A 129 19.25 8.03 -6.26
C ASN A 129 18.35 9.29 -6.20
N ILE A 130 17.52 9.47 -5.17
CA ILE A 130 16.50 10.52 -5.13
C ILE A 130 17.07 11.94 -5.11
N ASP A 131 18.16 12.15 -4.37
CA ASP A 131 18.83 13.46 -4.21
C ASP A 131 20.03 13.66 -5.14
N LYS A 132 20.32 12.68 -6.01
CA LYS A 132 21.47 12.78 -6.91
C LYS A 132 21.24 13.87 -7.95
N ARG A 133 22.09 14.91 -7.91
CA ARG A 133 22.08 16.03 -8.85
C ARG A 133 22.27 15.60 -10.31
N LYS A 134 23.04 14.52 -10.55
CA LYS A 134 23.29 13.96 -11.89
C LYS A 134 23.11 12.45 -11.85
N LEU A 135 22.17 11.94 -12.65
CA LEU A 135 21.96 10.51 -12.87
C LEU A 135 22.63 10.08 -14.17
N THR A 136 23.21 8.88 -14.19
CA THR A 136 23.63 8.25 -15.44
C THR A 136 22.41 7.94 -16.31
N GLN A 137 22.60 7.72 -17.62
CA GLN A 137 21.50 7.37 -18.52
C GLN A 137 20.76 6.11 -18.05
N LYS A 138 21.51 5.06 -17.66
CA LYS A 138 20.94 3.82 -17.10
C LYS A 138 20.11 4.10 -15.85
N GLN A 139 20.61 4.95 -14.94
CA GLN A 139 19.87 5.28 -13.72
C GLN A 139 18.57 6.04 -13.99
N ARG A 140 18.57 6.95 -14.98
CA ARG A 140 17.35 7.66 -15.42
C ARG A 140 16.32 6.69 -15.97
N GLN A 141 16.74 5.80 -16.88
CA GLN A 141 15.88 4.78 -17.46
C GLN A 141 15.26 3.87 -16.38
N THR A 142 16.06 3.41 -15.42
CA THR A 142 15.54 2.61 -14.29
C THR A 142 14.53 3.40 -13.46
N ARG A 143 14.81 4.68 -13.16
CA ARG A 143 13.89 5.53 -12.40
C ARG A 143 12.57 5.76 -13.16
N GLU A 144 12.65 6.05 -14.44
CA GLU A 144 11.47 6.23 -15.31
C GLU A 144 10.64 4.94 -15.40
N ALA A 145 11.29 3.77 -15.50
CA ALA A 145 10.61 2.48 -15.48
C ALA A 145 9.88 2.23 -14.14
N ILE A 146 10.49 2.61 -13.02
CA ILE A 146 9.83 2.54 -11.71
C ILE A 146 8.67 3.53 -11.65
N ASN A 147 8.86 4.77 -12.11
CA ASN A 147 7.81 5.79 -12.16
C ASN A 147 6.62 5.36 -13.01
N ALA A 148 6.83 4.65 -14.12
CA ALA A 148 5.75 4.08 -14.91
C ALA A 148 4.90 3.11 -14.09
N LYS A 149 5.50 2.21 -13.31
CA LYS A 149 4.78 1.30 -12.40
C LYS A 149 3.99 2.05 -11.32
N LEU A 150 4.59 3.11 -10.77
CA LEU A 150 3.96 3.95 -9.75
C LEU A 150 2.78 4.76 -10.30
N ALA A 151 2.90 5.25 -11.55
CA ALA A 151 1.83 5.95 -12.25
C ALA A 151 0.68 5.00 -12.56
N GLU A 152 0.98 3.81 -13.09
CA GLU A 152 0.01 2.74 -13.38
C GLU A 152 -0.78 2.34 -12.12
N MET A 153 -0.15 2.32 -10.93
CA MET A 153 -0.83 2.03 -9.66
C MET A 153 -1.95 3.04 -9.34
N GLY A 154 -1.82 4.28 -9.80
CA GLY A 154 -2.84 5.31 -9.62
C GLY A 154 -4.01 5.22 -10.61
N GLU A 155 -3.94 4.32 -11.59
CA GLU A 155 -5.00 4.10 -12.57
C GLU A 155 -5.97 3.02 -12.08
N GLU A 156 -7.26 3.21 -12.33
CA GLU A 156 -8.29 2.21 -12.01
C GLU A 156 -7.99 0.85 -12.66
N ASN A 157 -7.36 0.83 -13.84
CA ASN A 157 -7.01 -0.40 -14.57
C ASN A 157 -6.06 -1.33 -13.81
N ARG A 158 -5.30 -0.81 -12.82
CA ARG A 158 -4.44 -1.61 -11.93
C ARG A 158 -5.10 -1.91 -10.58
N ALA A 159 -6.19 -1.23 -10.25
CA ALA A 159 -7.06 -1.56 -9.11
C ALA A 159 -7.95 -2.80 -9.38
N LEU A 160 -7.75 -3.47 -10.51
CA LEU A 160 -8.67 -4.46 -11.08
C LEU A 160 -7.98 -5.79 -11.40
N VAL A 161 -7.97 -6.70 -10.42
CA VAL A 161 -8.06 -8.12 -10.73
C VAL A 161 -9.31 -8.60 -10.03
N TYR A 162 -10.35 -8.98 -10.78
CA TYR A 162 -11.35 -9.87 -10.20
C TYR A 162 -10.61 -11.14 -9.77
N GLY A 163 -10.44 -11.35 -8.47
CA GLY A 163 -9.89 -12.60 -7.96
C GLY A 163 -10.72 -13.79 -8.46
N ALA A 164 -10.13 -14.99 -8.48
CA ALA A 164 -10.78 -16.20 -8.99
C ALA A 164 -12.19 -16.40 -8.40
N SER A 165 -12.37 -16.10 -7.11
CA SER A 165 -13.66 -16.15 -6.42
C SER A 165 -14.74 -15.25 -7.02
N HIS A 166 -14.39 -14.09 -7.57
CA HIS A 166 -15.36 -13.18 -8.18
C HIS A 166 -15.79 -13.63 -9.56
N ILE A 167 -14.85 -14.25 -10.29
CA ILE A 167 -15.12 -14.86 -11.58
C ILE A 167 -16.05 -16.07 -11.36
N GLU A 168 -15.85 -16.83 -10.29
CA GLU A 168 -16.73 -17.92 -9.87
C GLU A 168 -18.13 -17.41 -9.50
N ILE A 169 -18.24 -16.40 -8.64
CA ILE A 169 -19.54 -15.80 -8.28
C ILE A 169 -20.26 -15.25 -9.52
N ALA A 170 -19.55 -14.58 -10.43
CA ALA A 170 -20.15 -14.07 -11.66
C ALA A 170 -20.65 -15.19 -12.57
N PHE A 171 -19.95 -16.33 -12.60
CA PHE A 171 -20.39 -17.51 -13.35
C PHE A 171 -21.61 -18.17 -12.71
N GLU A 172 -21.59 -18.38 -11.39
CA GLU A 172 -22.72 -18.94 -10.62
C GLU A 172 -23.99 -18.09 -10.74
N GLN A 173 -23.83 -16.76 -10.80
CA GLN A 173 -24.94 -15.82 -11.01
C GLN A 173 -25.33 -15.65 -12.49
N ASN A 174 -24.75 -16.44 -13.41
CA ASN A 174 -24.99 -16.36 -14.86
C ASN A 174 -24.72 -14.98 -15.49
N VAL A 175 -23.86 -14.17 -14.86
CA VAL A 175 -23.43 -12.85 -15.37
C VAL A 175 -22.45 -13.04 -16.53
N ILE A 176 -21.64 -14.09 -16.47
CA ILE A 176 -20.66 -14.49 -17.48
C ILE A 176 -20.84 -15.98 -17.81
N ASN A 177 -20.56 -16.38 -19.04
CA ASN A 177 -20.66 -17.79 -19.45
C ASN A 177 -19.36 -18.58 -19.16
N GLN A 178 -19.39 -19.91 -19.38
CA GLN A 178 -18.25 -20.80 -19.14
C GLN A 178 -16.97 -20.37 -19.90
N TRP A 179 -17.11 -19.97 -21.16
CA TRP A 179 -15.98 -19.48 -21.97
C TRP A 179 -15.41 -18.18 -21.41
N GLU A 180 -16.26 -17.24 -20.98
CA GLU A 180 -15.85 -15.99 -20.36
C GLU A 180 -15.17 -16.21 -19.01
N LYS A 181 -15.63 -17.19 -18.22
CA LYS A 181 -14.98 -17.63 -16.98
C LYS A 181 -13.57 -18.15 -17.26
N ASP A 182 -13.43 -19.10 -18.18
CA ASP A 182 -12.13 -19.70 -18.52
C ASP A 182 -11.17 -18.67 -19.12
N PHE A 183 -11.71 -17.76 -19.94
CA PHE A 183 -10.96 -16.63 -20.48
C PHE A 183 -10.50 -15.68 -19.37
N ALA A 184 -11.37 -15.31 -18.44
CA ALA A 184 -11.05 -14.40 -17.35
C ALA A 184 -10.00 -14.99 -16.41
N LEU A 185 -10.16 -16.25 -15.97
CA LEU A 185 -9.20 -16.93 -15.10
C LEU A 185 -7.79 -16.98 -15.71
N ARG A 186 -7.71 -17.21 -17.03
CA ARG A 186 -6.43 -17.23 -17.75
C ARG A 186 -5.85 -15.85 -17.97
N THR A 187 -6.67 -14.88 -18.35
CA THR A 187 -6.18 -13.60 -18.87
C THR A 187 -6.07 -12.53 -17.81
N PHE A 188 -6.91 -12.52 -16.76
CA PHE A 188 -6.94 -11.51 -15.70
C PHE A 188 -5.62 -11.39 -14.91
N PRO A 189 -4.83 -12.47 -14.73
CA PRO A 189 -3.48 -12.40 -14.16
C PRO A 189 -2.38 -11.95 -15.15
N MET A 190 -2.63 -11.91 -16.46
CA MET A 190 -1.60 -11.63 -17.48
C MET A 190 -1.20 -10.15 -17.50
N LYS A 191 0.12 -9.90 -17.60
CA LYS A 191 0.72 -8.55 -17.69
C LYS A 191 0.75 -7.97 -19.11
N LYS A 192 0.70 -8.81 -20.14
CA LYS A 192 0.71 -8.40 -21.55
C LYS A 192 -0.44 -9.09 -22.26
N LEU A 193 -1.30 -8.30 -22.89
CA LEU A 193 -2.49 -8.76 -23.59
C LEU A 193 -2.47 -8.18 -25.00
N THR A 194 -3.02 -8.93 -25.94
CA THR A 194 -3.33 -8.43 -27.28
C THR A 194 -4.50 -7.45 -27.21
N VAL A 195 -4.63 -6.59 -28.23
CA VAL A 195 -5.76 -5.63 -28.35
C VAL A 195 -7.11 -6.36 -28.24
N LYS A 196 -7.23 -7.52 -28.90
CA LYS A 196 -8.44 -8.36 -28.82
C LYS A 196 -8.71 -8.87 -27.41
N GLN A 197 -7.66 -9.28 -26.68
CA GLN A 197 -7.81 -9.73 -25.29
C GLN A 197 -8.22 -8.59 -24.35
N HIS A 198 -7.71 -7.37 -24.57
CA HIS A 198 -8.14 -6.19 -23.83
C HIS A 198 -9.63 -5.89 -24.01
N ALA A 199 -10.13 -5.92 -25.25
CA ALA A 199 -11.55 -5.69 -25.53
C ALA A 199 -12.45 -6.74 -24.86
N ILE A 200 -12.05 -8.02 -24.88
CA ILE A 200 -12.81 -9.09 -24.24
C ILE A 200 -12.80 -8.94 -22.72
N ARG A 201 -11.65 -8.61 -22.11
CA ARG A 201 -11.56 -8.32 -20.66
C ARG A 201 -12.51 -7.19 -20.29
N ALA A 202 -12.46 -6.06 -20.98
CA ALA A 202 -13.30 -4.89 -20.68
C ALA A 202 -14.80 -5.22 -20.73
N ASN A 203 -15.23 -6.07 -21.68
CA ASN A 203 -16.61 -6.54 -21.75
C ASN A 203 -17.00 -7.39 -20.53
N ILE A 204 -16.15 -8.33 -20.13
CA ILE A 204 -16.37 -9.18 -18.94
C ILE A 204 -16.43 -8.31 -17.68
N GLU A 205 -15.50 -7.37 -17.53
CA GLU A 205 -15.43 -6.47 -16.39
C GLU A 205 -16.69 -5.58 -16.29
N THR A 206 -17.20 -5.13 -17.43
CA THR A 206 -18.46 -4.33 -17.53
C THR A 206 -19.66 -5.16 -17.11
N LYS A 207 -19.77 -6.41 -17.55
CA LYS A 207 -20.85 -7.33 -17.14
C LYS A 207 -20.86 -7.53 -15.63
N MET A 208 -19.69 -7.86 -15.07
CA MET A 208 -19.50 -8.08 -13.63
C MET A 208 -19.77 -6.81 -12.81
N MET A 209 -19.39 -5.63 -13.32
CA MET A 209 -19.67 -4.34 -12.67
C MET A 209 -21.16 -4.01 -12.64
N ASN A 210 -21.86 -4.20 -13.76
CA ASN A 210 -23.32 -3.99 -13.84
C ASN A 210 -24.09 -4.92 -12.91
N ALA A 211 -23.59 -6.13 -12.71
CA ALA A 211 -24.14 -7.12 -11.78
C ALA A 211 -23.71 -6.91 -10.31
N ARG A 212 -22.95 -5.85 -10.00
CA ARG A 212 -22.44 -5.55 -8.65
C ARG A 212 -21.60 -6.67 -8.01
N ILE A 213 -20.94 -7.50 -8.83
CA ILE A 213 -19.96 -8.47 -8.34
C ILE A 213 -18.77 -7.69 -7.76
N ALA A 214 -18.46 -7.92 -6.48
CA ALA A 214 -17.37 -7.23 -5.79
C ALA A 214 -16.00 -7.61 -6.40
N LYS A 215 -14.90 -7.06 -5.88
CA LYS A 215 -13.53 -7.37 -6.33
C LYS A 215 -12.70 -7.69 -5.09
N THR A 216 -12.21 -8.93 -4.93
CA THR A 216 -11.18 -9.24 -3.93
C THR A 216 -9.81 -9.01 -4.52
N LEU A 217 -8.97 -8.40 -3.70
CA LEU A 217 -7.62 -7.99 -4.02
C LEU A 217 -6.60 -8.97 -3.43
N PRO A 218 -5.42 -9.11 -4.05
CA PRO A 218 -4.35 -9.98 -3.57
C PRO A 218 -3.95 -9.64 -2.13
N GLU A 219 -3.65 -10.67 -1.35
CA GLU A 219 -3.19 -10.53 0.03
C GLU A 219 -1.82 -9.85 0.08
N VAL A 220 -1.65 -8.97 1.06
CA VAL A 220 -0.38 -8.29 1.35
C VAL A 220 0.62 -9.35 1.81
N SER A 221 1.81 -9.45 1.19
CA SER A 221 2.78 -10.46 1.59
C SER A 221 3.25 -10.25 3.04
N ALA A 222 3.55 -11.34 3.74
CA ALA A 222 4.04 -11.29 5.13
C ALA A 222 5.30 -10.41 5.27
N GLU A 223 6.13 -10.35 4.23
CA GLU A 223 7.32 -9.48 4.14
C GLU A 223 6.95 -8.00 4.06
N ALA A 224 5.88 -7.65 3.33
CA ALA A 224 5.37 -6.29 3.24
C ALA A 224 4.67 -5.84 4.54
N GLN A 225 4.00 -6.76 5.25
CA GLN A 225 3.47 -6.49 6.60
C GLN A 225 4.58 -6.27 7.62
N ALA A 226 5.65 -7.07 7.59
CA ALA A 226 6.80 -6.92 8.48
C ALA A 226 7.55 -5.59 8.26
N LEU A 227 7.72 -5.15 7.00
CA LEU A 227 8.38 -3.88 6.69
C LEU A 227 7.49 -2.65 6.96
N GLY A 228 6.17 -2.78 6.85
CA GLY A 228 5.21 -1.72 7.18
C GLY A 228 5.16 -1.40 8.68
N GLN A 229 5.29 -2.40 9.55
CA GLN A 229 5.35 -2.21 11.00
C GLN A 229 6.64 -1.51 11.46
N ILE A 230 7.73 -1.69 10.72
CA ILE A 230 9.04 -1.04 10.93
C ILE A 230 8.98 0.47 10.59
N SER A 231 8.01 0.95 9.80
CA SER A 231 7.91 2.34 9.34
C SER A 231 7.08 3.27 10.24
N ALA A 232 6.35 2.73 11.22
CA ALA A 232 5.34 3.49 11.99
C ALA A 232 5.84 4.13 13.30
N ALA A 233 7.07 3.82 13.74
CA ALA A 233 7.71 4.51 14.86
C ALA A 233 8.95 5.26 14.35
N PRO A 234 9.21 6.51 14.78
CA PRO A 234 10.52 7.09 14.57
C PRO A 234 11.55 6.16 15.23
N PHE A 235 12.43 5.57 14.41
CA PHE A 235 13.53 4.75 14.92
C PHE A 235 14.43 5.60 15.81
N SER A 236 14.19 5.58 17.12
CA SER A 236 15.13 6.06 18.13
C SER A 236 16.13 4.95 18.42
N PHE A 237 16.99 4.65 17.44
CA PHE A 237 18.16 3.83 17.69
C PHE A 237 19.00 4.55 18.75
N THR A 238 19.27 3.88 19.88
CA THR A 238 20.09 4.47 20.94
C THR A 238 21.44 4.90 20.36
N ARG A 239 21.83 6.16 20.63
CA ARG A 239 23.16 6.67 20.28
C ARG A 239 24.20 6.38 21.34
N ASP A 240 23.76 5.83 22.48
CA ASP A 240 24.63 5.40 23.57
C ASP A 240 25.27 4.04 23.21
N PRO A 241 26.59 4.01 22.98
CA PRO A 241 27.30 2.78 22.61
C PRO A 241 27.28 1.71 23.69
N ASP A 242 27.26 2.11 24.97
CA ASP A 242 27.33 1.18 26.10
C ASP A 242 25.98 0.49 26.28
N LEU A 243 24.89 1.27 26.21
CA LEU A 243 23.53 0.74 26.22
C LEU A 243 23.28 -0.20 25.02
N LEU A 244 23.80 0.14 23.84
CA LEU A 244 23.71 -0.71 22.66
C LEU A 244 24.42 -2.04 22.86
N ALA A 245 25.63 -2.03 23.43
CA ALA A 245 26.40 -3.24 23.70
C ALA A 245 25.66 -4.15 24.69
N THR A 246 25.11 -3.59 25.77
CA THR A 246 24.29 -4.33 26.75
C THR A 246 23.08 -4.98 26.08
N LYS A 247 22.33 -4.24 25.26
CA LYS A 247 21.13 -4.76 24.59
C LYS A 247 21.43 -5.79 23.51
N LEU A 248 22.59 -5.74 22.86
CA LEU A 248 23.04 -6.78 21.93
C LEU A 248 23.38 -8.09 22.64
N VAL A 249 23.94 -8.03 23.85
CA VAL A 249 24.18 -9.22 24.70
C VAL A 249 22.85 -9.80 25.16
N GLU A 250 21.96 -8.96 25.69
CA GLU A 250 20.63 -9.39 26.14
C GLU A 250 19.80 -10.02 25.00
N ALA A 251 19.86 -9.45 23.78
CA ALA A 251 19.19 -10.01 22.61
C ALA A 251 19.74 -11.38 22.20
N GLN A 252 21.04 -11.62 22.41
CA GLN A 252 21.67 -12.91 22.12
C GLN A 252 21.30 -13.95 23.18
N GLU A 253 21.29 -13.59 24.46
CA GLU A 253 20.88 -14.45 25.57
C GLU A 253 19.41 -14.86 25.48
N LYS A 254 18.54 -13.92 25.09
CA LYS A 254 17.11 -14.18 24.82
C LYS A 254 16.85 -14.87 23.49
N THR A 255 17.89 -15.27 22.74
CA THR A 255 17.82 -15.96 21.44
C THR A 255 17.12 -15.18 20.32
N TYR A 256 16.98 -13.85 20.46
CA TYR A 256 16.37 -12.99 19.44
C TYR A 256 17.28 -12.77 18.23
N ILE A 257 18.59 -12.90 18.42
CA ILE A 257 19.61 -12.82 17.37
C ILE A 257 20.66 -13.90 17.57
N SER A 258 21.22 -14.42 16.48
CA SER A 258 22.35 -15.36 16.54
C SER A 258 23.69 -14.64 16.72
N ALA A 259 24.72 -15.37 17.17
CA ALA A 259 26.09 -14.85 17.25
C ALA A 259 26.62 -14.34 15.90
N LYS A 260 26.23 -14.99 14.80
CA LYS A 260 26.56 -14.58 13.42
C LYS A 260 25.91 -13.23 13.08
N GLU A 261 24.66 -13.03 13.45
CA GLU A 261 23.92 -11.79 13.16
C GLU A 261 24.43 -10.61 14.00
N LYS A 262 24.71 -10.83 15.29
CA LYS A 262 25.38 -9.84 16.16
C LYS A 262 26.71 -9.38 15.56
N ASN A 263 27.53 -10.34 15.12
CA ASN A 263 28.84 -10.05 14.57
C ASN A 263 28.77 -9.27 13.23
N ILE A 264 27.81 -9.61 12.35
CA ILE A 264 27.53 -8.83 11.14
C ILE A 264 27.10 -7.40 11.50
N PHE A 265 26.25 -7.25 12.51
CA PHE A 265 25.79 -5.96 12.98
C PHE A 265 26.94 -5.09 13.50
N GLU A 266 27.75 -5.59 14.44
CA GLU A 266 28.89 -4.86 15.01
C GLU A 266 29.86 -4.35 13.93
N ARG A 267 30.16 -5.17 12.91
CA ARG A 267 31.07 -4.78 11.83
C ARG A 267 30.49 -3.79 10.82
N LYS A 268 29.17 -3.83 10.58
CA LYS A 268 28.58 -3.21 9.38
C LYS A 268 27.48 -2.20 9.64
N HIS A 269 26.92 -2.11 10.84
CA HIS A 269 25.75 -1.25 11.11
C HIS A 269 26.00 0.25 10.91
N ASN A 270 27.27 0.69 11.01
CA ASN A 270 27.71 2.07 10.78
C ASN A 270 28.50 2.25 9.46
N ALA A 271 28.63 1.21 8.64
CA ALA A 271 29.43 1.29 7.42
C ALA A 271 28.74 2.17 6.36
N LYS A 272 29.44 3.22 5.91
CA LYS A 272 29.06 4.02 4.73
C LYS A 272 29.54 3.30 3.45
N GLY A 273 28.92 2.17 3.10
CA GLY A 273 29.31 1.38 1.92
C GLY A 273 28.32 0.26 1.58
N PHE A 274 28.47 -0.35 0.41
CA PHE A 274 27.58 -1.41 -0.08
C PHE A 274 27.57 -2.61 0.88
N ILE A 275 26.42 -2.83 1.53
CA ILE A 275 26.10 -3.99 2.34
C ILE A 275 25.24 -4.90 1.45
N THR A 276 25.51 -6.21 1.42
CA THR A 276 24.66 -7.14 0.65
C THR A 276 23.23 -7.15 1.19
N ILE A 277 22.25 -7.54 0.37
CA ILE A 277 20.84 -7.59 0.80
C ILE A 277 20.68 -8.47 2.05
N ALA A 278 21.38 -9.60 2.12
CA ALA A 278 21.37 -10.51 3.27
C ALA A 278 21.96 -9.88 4.54
N GLU A 279 23.08 -9.16 4.43
CA GLU A 279 23.69 -8.47 5.56
C GLU A 279 22.83 -7.29 6.03
N ARG A 280 22.14 -6.58 5.12
CA ARG A 280 21.29 -5.43 5.49
C ARG A 280 19.97 -5.89 6.12
N ALA A 281 19.38 -6.98 5.63
CA ALA A 281 18.25 -7.65 6.28
C ALA A 281 18.63 -8.17 7.69
N THR A 282 19.86 -8.68 7.83
CA THR A 282 20.42 -9.07 9.12
C THR A 282 20.56 -7.88 10.07
N ILE A 283 21.09 -6.75 9.60
CA ILE A 283 21.21 -5.53 10.41
C ILE A 283 19.84 -5.02 10.86
N LEU A 284 18.83 -5.01 9.97
CA LEU A 284 17.48 -4.56 10.32
C LEU A 284 16.82 -5.48 11.36
N ARG A 285 16.99 -6.80 11.25
CA ARG A 285 16.50 -7.76 12.26
C ARG A 285 17.14 -7.51 13.62
N VAL A 286 18.46 -7.30 13.65
CA VAL A 286 19.17 -6.98 14.90
C VAL A 286 18.69 -5.66 15.49
N LYS A 287 18.48 -4.61 14.68
CA LYS A 287 17.91 -3.33 15.16
C LYS A 287 16.51 -3.50 15.73
N ALA A 288 15.65 -4.28 15.10
CA ALA A 288 14.29 -4.54 15.59
C ALA A 288 14.31 -5.30 16.92
N ALA A 289 15.17 -6.30 17.08
CA ALA A 289 15.35 -7.03 18.33
C ALA A 289 15.84 -6.12 19.47
N VAL A 290 16.83 -5.26 19.20
CA VAL A 290 17.32 -4.27 20.19
C VAL A 290 16.24 -3.25 20.54
N GLN A 291 15.48 -2.75 19.57
CA GLN A 291 14.39 -1.80 19.81
C GLN A 291 13.31 -2.39 20.72
N ARG A 292 12.97 -3.67 20.53
CA ARG A 292 12.03 -4.39 21.38
C ARG A 292 12.49 -4.43 22.85
N LEU A 293 13.76 -4.73 23.08
CA LEU A 293 14.34 -4.74 24.43
C LEU A 293 14.47 -3.37 25.07
N LEU A 294 14.52 -2.30 24.27
CA LEU A 294 14.47 -0.91 24.74
C LEU A 294 13.04 -0.46 25.07
N SER A 295 12.01 -1.12 24.53
CA SER A 295 10.60 -0.85 24.87
C SER A 295 10.06 -1.70 26.02
N GLU A 296 10.77 -2.77 26.39
CA GLU A 296 10.40 -3.69 27.48
C GLU A 296 10.97 -3.29 28.85
N GLY A 297 11.86 -2.29 28.91
CA GLY A 297 12.44 -1.74 30.15
C GLY A 297 12.17 -0.26 30.28
#